data_AF-A0A660ZLD2-F1
#
_entry.id   AF-A0A660ZLD2-F1
#
_cell.length_a   1.000
_cell.length_b   1.000
_cell.length_c   1.000
_cell.angle_alpha   90.00
_cell.angle_beta   90.00
_cell.angle_gamma   90.00
#
_symmetry.space_group_name_H-M   'P 1'
#
loop_
_entity.id
_entity.type
_entity.pdbx_description
1 polymer ?
#
loop_
_entity_poly.entity_id
_entity_poly.type
_entity_poly.pdbx_seq_one_letter_code
_entity_poly.pdbx_strand_id
1 'polypeptide(L)' 'FLNSRGISIREGCHCAQPLHRSLGLWGTARASFYIYNTEEEVIRLRDALLELAKIEGIPE' A
#
# COMPACT_ATOMS: atom_id res chain seq x y z
N PHE A 1 9.79 -4.44 2.55
CA PHE A 1 9.08 -4.90 3.76
C PHE A 1 7.82 -5.73 3.46
N LEU A 2 6.81 -5.19 2.77
CA LEU A 2 5.55 -5.93 2.52
C LEU A 2 5.74 -7.21 1.69
N ASN A 3 6.56 -7.16 0.64
CA ASN A 3 6.85 -8.33 -0.20
C ASN A 3 7.47 -9.50 0.59
N SER A 4 8.37 -9.24 1.54
CA SER A 4 8.97 -10.29 2.38
C SER A 4 7.96 -10.92 3.37
N ARG A 5 6.78 -10.32 3.52
CA ARG A 5 5.63 -10.87 4.27
C ARG A 5 4.60 -11.53 3.36
N GLY A 6 4.92 -11.72 2.07
CA GLY A 6 3.99 -12.28 1.09
C GLY A 6 2.83 -11.35 0.73
N ILE A 7 2.94 -10.05 1.02
CA ILE A 7 1.91 -9.05 0.70
C ILE A 7 2.33 -8.33 -0.58
N SER A 8 1.57 -8.55 -1.65
CA SER A 8 1.82 -7.93 -2.96
C SER A 8 0.99 -6.67 -3.13
N ILE A 9 1.67 -5.54 -3.34
CA ILE A 9 1.07 -4.25 -3.70
C ILE A 9 1.86 -3.65 -4.87
N ARG A 10 1.37 -2.54 -5.42
CA ARG A 10 2.11 -1.78 -6.44
C ARG A 10 2.46 -0.39 -5.92
N GLU A 11 3.71 0.02 -6.10
CA GLU A 11 4.15 1.41 -5.96
C GLU A 11 4.29 2.14 -7.30
N GLY A 12 4.29 3.47 -7.24
CA GLY A 12 4.56 4.36 -8.38
C GLY A 12 3.35 5.18 -8.81
N CYS A 13 3.35 5.62 -10.07
CA CYS A 13 2.28 6.46 -10.64
C CYS A 13 1.09 5.67 -11.22
N HIS A 14 1.13 4.33 -11.22
CA HIS A 14 0.05 3.46 -11.74
C HIS A 14 -0.38 3.77 -13.17
N CYS A 15 0.55 4.17 -14.03
CA CYS A 15 0.28 4.70 -15.39
C CYS A 15 -0.64 5.93 -15.42
N ALA A 16 -0.87 6.59 -14.28
CA ALA A 16 -1.71 7.77 -14.10
C ALA A 16 -0.85 8.97 -13.64
N GLN A 17 0.27 9.21 -14.33
CA GLN A 17 1.21 10.29 -13.99
C GLN A 17 0.58 11.69 -14.00
N PRO A 18 -0.32 12.05 -14.95
CA PRO A 18 -0.99 13.36 -14.91
C PRO A 18 -1.81 13.58 -13.63
N LEU A 19 -2.52 12.54 -13.16
CA LEU A 19 -3.31 12.61 -11.93
C LEU A 19 -2.42 12.76 -10.68
N HIS A 20 -1.33 11.99 -10.60
CA HIS A 20 -0.37 12.14 -9.50
C HIS A 20 0.20 13.56 -9.45
N ARG A 21 0.53 14.13 -10.62
CA ARG A 21 1.00 15.52 -10.73
C ARG A 21 -0.04 16.53 -10.28
N SER A 22 -1.31 16.37 -10.65
CA SER A 22 -2.38 17.28 -10.21
C SER A 22 -2.64 17.20 -8.71
N LEU A 23 -2.33 16.07 -8.08
CA LEU A 23 -2.43 15.88 -6.62
C LEU A 23 -1.16 16.31 -5.86
N GLY A 24 -0.10 16.74 -6.57
CA GLY A 24 1.18 17.07 -5.95
C GLY A 24 1.95 15.86 -5.40
N LEU A 25 1.64 14.66 -5.87
CA LEU A 25 2.25 13.40 -5.41
C LEU A 25 3.24 12.86 -6.45
N TRP A 26 4.36 12.30 -5.99
CA TRP A 26 5.34 11.63 -6.87
C TRP A 26 4.94 10.18 -7.22
N GLY A 27 4.14 9.55 -6.36
CA GLY A 27 3.72 8.17 -6.48
C GLY A 27 2.94 7.76 -5.25
N THR A 28 2.22 6.65 -5.35
CA THR A 28 1.47 6.08 -4.23
C THR A 28 1.68 4.58 -4.15
N ALA A 29 1.53 4.02 -2.95
CA ALA A 29 1.35 2.59 -2.76
C ALA A 29 -0.13 2.24 -2.94
N ARG A 30 -0.44 1.20 -3.70
CA ARG A 30 -1.81 0.77 -3.98
C ARG A 30 -1.99 -0.72 -3.76
N ALA A 31 -2.89 -1.08 -2.84
CA ALA A 31 -3.47 -2.41 -2.74
C ALA A 31 -4.79 -2.43 -3.52
N SER A 32 -4.98 -3.43 -4.38
CA SER A 32 -6.18 -3.59 -5.21
C SER A 32 -6.78 -4.96 -4.97
N PHE A 33 -8.05 -5.01 -4.59
CA PHE A 33 -8.78 -6.23 -4.26
C PHE A 33 -9.67 -6.69 -5.43
N TYR A 34 -10.01 -7.97 -5.42
CA TYR A 34 -10.99 -8.58 -6.32
C TYR A 34 -11.84 -9.62 -5.60
N ILE A 35 -12.74 -10.30 -6.32
CA ILE A 35 -13.76 -11.21 -5.75
C ILE A 35 -13.20 -12.41 -4.97
N TYR A 36 -11.91 -12.70 -5.12
CA TYR A 36 -11.23 -13.81 -4.44
C TYR A 36 -10.47 -13.37 -3.19
N ASN A 37 -10.44 -12.08 -2.87
CA ASN A 37 -9.78 -11.61 -1.65
C ASN A 37 -10.70 -11.75 -0.44
N THR A 38 -10.10 -11.91 0.74
CA THR A 38 -10.84 -12.07 2.00
C THR A 38 -10.59 -10.94 2.98
N GLU A 39 -11.47 -10.80 3.98
CA GLU A 39 -11.29 -9.80 5.05
C GLU A 39 -10.02 -10.06 5.86
N GLU A 40 -9.65 -11.32 6.07
CA GLU A 40 -8.42 -11.71 6.75
C GLU A 40 -7.17 -11.21 6.02
N GLU A 41 -7.18 -11.20 4.69
CA GLU A 41 -6.09 -10.62 3.89
C GLU A 41 -5.99 -9.10 4.08
N VAL A 42 -7.13 -8.40 4.20
CA VAL A 42 -7.16 -6.96 4.49
C VAL A 42 -6.60 -6.69 5.89
N ILE A 43 -6.96 -7.51 6.88
CA ILE A 43 -6.43 -7.42 8.24
C ILE A 43 -4.92 -7.64 8.25
N ARG A 44 -4.43 -8.66 7.52
CA ARG A 44 -2.99 -8.93 7.36
C ARG A 44 -2.25 -7.74 6.73
N LEU A 45 -2.85 -7.09 5.72
CA LEU A 45 -2.30 -5.88 5.11
C LEU A 45 -2.24 -4.73 6.12
N ARG A 46 -3.32 -4.46 6.84
CA ARG A 46 -3.39 -3.41 7.88
C ARG A 46 -2.29 -3.60 8.93
N ASP A 47 -2.16 -4.80 9.48
CA ASP A 47 -1.21 -5.09 10.56
C ASP A 47 0.23 -4.90 10.09
N ALA A 48 0.53 -5.32 8.85
CA ALA A 48 1.85 -5.08 8.26
C ALA A 48 2.13 -3.59 8.00
N LEU A 49 1.12 -2.79 7.64
CA LEU A 49 1.27 -1.34 7.46
C LEU A 49 1.50 -0.63 8.79
N LEU A 50 0.79 -1.02 9.86
CA LEU A 50 1.00 -0.46 11.20
C LEU A 50 2.39 -0.78 11.74
N GLU A 51 2.89 -1.99 11.50
CA GLU A 51 4.26 -2.35 11.89
C GLU A 51 5.29 -1.56 11.08
N LEU A 52 5.06 -1.39 9.77
CA LEU A 52 5.94 -0.56 8.94
C LEU A 52 5.95 0.90 9.42
N ALA A 53 4.80 1.47 9.77
CA ALA A 53 4.71 2.83 10.31
C ALA A 53 5.55 3.00 11.59
N LYS A 54 5.51 2.01 12.48
CA LYS A 54 6.34 1.99 13.71
C LYS A 54 7.84 1.93 13.40
N ILE A 55 8.24 1.12 12.41
CA ILE A 55 9.65 1.00 11.99
C ILE A 55 10.16 2.33 11.40
N GLU A 56 9.33 2.99 10.59
CA GLU A 56 9.65 4.27 9.93
C GLU A 56 9.47 5.48 10.86
N GLY A 57 8.99 5.28 12.09
CA GLY A 57 8.77 6.35 13.07
C GLY A 57 7.60 7.30 12.72
N ILE A 58 6.62 6.83 11.95
CA ILE A 58 5.44 7.60 11.59
C ILE A 58 4.45 7.57 12.77
N PRO A 59 3.98 8.72 13.28
CA PRO A 59 3.00 8.76 14.36
C PRO A 59 1.65 8.16 13.92
N GLU A 60 0.94 7.53 14.88
CA GLU A 60 -0.41 6.98 14.69
C GLU A 60 -1.45 8.05 14.32
#